data_AF-A0AAW7WDA9-F1
#
_entry.id   AF-A0AAW7WDA9-F1
#
_cell.length_a   1.000
_cell.length_b   1.000
_cell.length_c   1.000
_cell.angle_alpha   90.00
_cell.angle_beta   90.00
_cell.angle_gamma   90.00
#
_symmetry.space_group_name_H-M   'P 1'
#
loop_
_entity.id
_entity.type
_entity.pdbx_description
1 polymer ?
#
loop_
_entity_poly.entity_id
_entity_poly.type
_entity_poly.pdbx_seq_one_letter_code
_entity_poly.pdbx_strand_id
1 'polypeptide(L)' 'MHPLELFDRFRRWFGWVAPGRQRWDRNAEQVAPDRSDDWLLEPPSLEEARLLFPQLDEERALLRYQQLRLEMRERDGRGF' A
#
# COMPACT_ATOMS: atom_id res chain seq x y z
N MET A 1 -8.11 -16.36 15.73
CA MET A 1 -8.08 -16.42 14.25
C MET A 1 -7.92 -15.00 13.74
N HIS A 2 -6.85 -14.72 12.99
CA HIS A 2 -6.56 -13.37 12.51
C HIS A 2 -7.43 -13.06 11.28
N PRO A 3 -8.01 -11.85 11.13
CA PRO A 3 -8.89 -11.52 10.00
C PRO A 3 -8.22 -11.72 8.64
N LEU A 4 -6.90 -11.54 8.55
CA LEU A 4 -6.12 -11.80 7.32
C LEU A 4 -6.09 -13.30 6.96
N GLU A 5 -6.09 -14.21 7.93
CA GLU A 5 -6.10 -15.66 7.66
C GLU A 5 -7.44 -16.12 7.07
N LEU A 6 -8.53 -15.44 7.41
CA LEU A 6 -9.86 -15.72 6.85
C LEU A 6 -9.91 -15.28 5.38
N PHE A 7 -9.37 -14.09 5.10
CA PHE A 7 -9.25 -13.55 3.75
C PHE A 7 -8.37 -14.43 2.86
N ASP A 8 -7.22 -14.89 3.35
CA ASP A 8 -6.32 -15.75 2.58
C ASP A 8 -6.94 -17.11 2.25
N ARG A 9 -7.72 -17.68 3.18
CA ARG A 9 -8.44 -18.94 2.97
C ARG A 9 -9.54 -18.79 1.92
N PHE A 10 -10.30 -17.70 1.99
CA PHE A 10 -11.30 -17.35 1.00
C PHE A 10 -10.68 -17.15 -0.38
N ARG A 11 -9.57 -16.39 -0.45
CA ARG A 11 -8.81 -16.14 -1.69
C ARG A 11 -8.34 -17.42 -2.36
N ARG A 12 -7.79 -18.37 -1.58
CA ARG A 12 -7.36 -19.68 -2.10
C ARG A 12 -8.52 -20.52 -2.63
N TRP A 13 -9.68 -20.49 -1.97
CA TRP A 13 -10.87 -21.21 -2.43
C TRP A 13 -11.38 -20.67 -3.77
N PHE A 14 -11.50 -19.35 -3.90
CA PHE A 14 -11.97 -18.70 -5.13
C PHE A 14 -10.96 -18.81 -6.30
N GLY A 15 -9.66 -18.82 -6.00
CA GLY A 15 -8.61 -19.07 -6.99
C GLY A 15 -8.60 -20.47 -7.60
N TRP A 16 -9.30 -21.44 -6.99
CA TRP A 16 -9.47 -22.78 -7.53
C TRP A 16 -10.64 -22.90 -8.53
N VAL A 17 -11.65 -22.01 -8.42
CA VAL A 17 -12.91 -22.08 -9.19
C VAL A 17 -12.91 -21.17 -10.42
N ALA A 18 -12.09 -20.12 -10.46
CA ALA A 18 -12.04 -19.17 -11.57
C ALA A 18 -11.05 -19.61 -12.69
N PRO A 19 -11.46 -19.68 -13.98
CA PRO A 19 -10.57 -19.89 -15.11
C PRO A 19 -9.77 -18.60 -15.35
N GLY A 20 -8.68 -18.44 -14.60
CA GLY A 20 -7.86 -17.23 -14.63
C GLY A 20 -6.82 -17.16 -13.51
N ARG A 21 -6.28 -18.32 -13.09
CA ARG A 21 -5.26 -18.43 -12.02
C ARG A 21 -4.12 -17.41 -12.16
N GLN A 22 -3.76 -17.06 -13.40
CA GLN A 22 -2.69 -16.14 -13.72
C GLN A 22 -2.91 -14.69 -13.25
N ARG A 23 -4.16 -14.26 -13.00
CA ARG A 23 -4.45 -12.88 -12.58
C ARG A 23 -4.07 -12.61 -11.12
N TRP A 24 -4.01 -13.66 -10.31
CA TRP A 24 -3.74 -13.61 -8.86
C TRP A 24 -2.40 -14.23 -8.47
N ASP A 25 -1.80 -15.00 -9.37
CA ASP A 25 -0.43 -15.50 -9.26
C ASP A 25 0.54 -14.44 -9.75
N ARG A 26 0.50 -13.27 -9.11
CA ARG A 26 1.52 -12.26 -9.34
C ARG A 26 2.69 -12.59 -8.43
N ASN A 27 3.83 -12.92 -9.03
CA ASN A 27 5.04 -13.19 -8.28
C ASN A 27 5.42 -11.92 -7.48
N ALA A 28 5.85 -12.04 -6.23
CA ALA A 28 6.13 -10.88 -5.38
C ALA A 28 7.15 -9.94 -6.04
N GLU A 29 8.10 -10.52 -6.79
CA GLU A 29 9.11 -9.82 -7.59
C GLU A 29 8.57 -9.10 -8.83
N GLN A 30 7.37 -9.45 -9.31
CA GLN A 30 6.70 -8.80 -10.46
C GLN A 30 5.81 -7.63 -10.05
N VAL A 31 5.52 -7.48 -8.75
CA VAL A 31 4.60 -6.45 -8.22
C VAL A 31 5.30 -5.53 -7.24
N ALA A 32 6.28 -6.04 -6.49
CA ALA A 32 7.10 -5.21 -5.62
C ALA A 32 7.87 -4.25 -6.53
N PRO A 33 7.61 -2.93 -6.44
CA PRO A 33 8.47 -1.97 -7.10
C PRO A 33 9.90 -2.14 -6.56
N ASP A 34 10.89 -1.85 -7.41
CA ASP A 34 12.28 -1.91 -6.98
C ASP A 34 12.44 -1.07 -5.71
N ARG A 35 13.07 -1.66 -4.69
CA ARG A 35 13.13 -1.08 -3.34
C ARG A 35 13.83 0.28 -3.33
N SER A 36 14.65 0.55 -4.34
CA SER A 36 15.31 1.83 -4.57
C SER A 36 14.38 2.93 -5.08
N ASP A 37 13.25 2.59 -5.69
CA ASP A 37 12.36 3.55 -6.38
C ASP A 37 11.06 3.84 -5.63
N ASP A 38 10.70 3.02 -4.63
CA ASP A 38 9.47 3.20 -3.86
C ASP A 38 9.76 3.79 -2.48
N TRP A 39 9.90 5.11 -2.49
CA TRP A 39 9.97 5.94 -1.30
C TRP A 39 8.79 5.69 -0.35
N LEU A 40 7.66 5.11 -0.79
CA LEU A 40 6.54 4.72 0.10
C LEU A 40 6.93 3.63 1.12
N LEU A 41 7.99 2.86 0.86
CA LEU A 41 8.52 1.86 1.79
C LEU A 41 9.23 2.49 2.98
N GLU A 42 9.62 3.76 2.88
CA GLU A 42 10.21 4.50 3.99
C GLU A 42 9.14 4.89 5.01
N PRO A 43 9.43 4.76 6.32
CA PRO A 43 8.49 5.15 7.36
C PRO A 43 8.12 6.64 7.22
N PRO A 44 6.84 7.00 7.41
CA PRO A 44 6.42 8.40 7.31
C PRO A 44 7.11 9.26 8.36
N SER A 45 7.83 10.30 7.91
CA SER A 45 8.44 11.27 8.81
C SER A 45 7.39 12.17 9.45
N LEU A 46 7.36 12.17 10.78
CA LEU A 46 6.49 13.04 11.54
C LEU A 46 6.85 14.52 11.40
N GLU A 47 8.15 14.82 11.26
CA GLU A 47 8.65 16.18 11.09
C GLU A 47 8.13 16.79 9.77
N GLU A 48 8.21 16.03 8.68
CA GLU A 48 7.68 16.43 7.38
C GLU A 48 6.15 16.61 7.43
N ALA A 49 5.44 15.70 8.10
CA ALA A 49 4.00 15.80 8.25
C ALA A 49 3.58 17.08 9.00
N ARG A 50 4.30 17.45 10.07
CA ARG A 50 4.04 18.68 10.85
C ARG A 50 4.39 19.94 10.06
N LEU A 51 5.42 19.89 9.22
CA LEU A 51 5.82 21.01 8.37
C LEU A 51 4.81 21.24 7.23
N LEU A 52 4.26 20.17 6.64
CA LEU A 52 3.28 20.25 5.56
C LEU A 52 1.86 20.56 6.06
N PHE A 53 1.50 20.09 7.25
CA PHE A 53 0.16 20.26 7.84
C PHE A 53 0.22 20.87 9.25
N PRO A 54 0.77 22.08 9.42
CA PRO A 54 0.96 22.71 10.74
C PRO A 54 -0.35 23.03 11.47
N GLN A 55 -1.47 23.08 10.74
CA GLN A 55 -2.80 23.35 11.27
C GLN A 55 -3.49 22.11 11.87
N LEU A 56 -2.90 20.93 11.73
CA LEU A 56 -3.49 19.67 12.18
C LEU A 56 -2.78 19.15 13.43
N ASP A 57 -3.54 18.41 14.24
CA ASP A 57 -2.97 17.60 15.32
C ASP A 57 -2.03 16.53 14.75
N GLU A 58 -1.05 16.09 15.55
CA GLU A 58 0.05 15.24 15.12
C GLU A 58 -0.40 13.97 14.36
N GLU A 59 -1.37 13.24 14.93
CA GLU A 59 -1.93 12.03 14.31
C GLU A 59 -2.64 12.32 12.98
N ARG A 60 -3.37 13.44 12.92
CA ARG A 60 -4.09 13.86 11.71
C ARG A 60 -3.12 14.33 10.63
N ALA A 61 -2.06 15.04 11.01
CA ALA A 61 -0.99 15.44 10.10
C ALA A 61 -0.31 14.22 9.50
N LEU A 62 0.01 13.21 10.32
CA LEU A 62 0.64 11.97 9.86
C LEU A 62 -0.26 11.20 8.88
N LEU A 63 -1.56 11.08 9.18
CA LEU A 63 -2.52 10.42 8.30
C LEU A 63 -2.68 11.17 6.96
N ARG A 64 -2.78 12.51 7.00
CA ARG A 64 -2.85 13.33 5.77
C ARG A 64 -1.56 13.24 4.97
N TYR A 65 -0.42 13.15 5.64
CA TYR A 65 0.86 12.93 4.97
C TYR A 65 0.89 11.58 4.26
N GLN A 66 0.53 10.48 4.93
CA GLN A 66 0.46 9.17 4.29
C GLN A 66 -0.50 9.13 3.09
N GLN A 67 -1.66 9.78 3.19
CA GLN A 67 -2.60 9.91 2.07
C GLN A 67 -1.97 10.66 0.89
N LEU A 68 -1.33 11.80 1.13
CA LEU A 68 -0.62 12.56 0.10
C LEU A 68 0.44 11.69 -0.60
N ARG A 69 1.19 10.89 0.17
CA ARG A 69 2.21 10.01 -0.37
C ARG A 69 1.62 8.96 -1.33
N LEU A 70 0.47 8.39 -0.96
CA LEU A 70 -0.26 7.45 -1.82
C LEU A 70 -0.80 8.13 -3.08
N GLU A 71 -1.39 9.32 -2.96
CA GLU A 71 -1.90 10.09 -4.10
C GLU A 71 -0.79 10.41 -5.13
N MET A 72 0.41 10.77 -4.66
CA MET A 72 1.56 11.00 -5.54
C MET A 72 2.00 9.72 -6.25
N ARG A 73 1.99 8.57 -5.56
CA ARG A 73 2.32 7.27 -6.15
C ARG A 73 1.34 6.85 -7.25
N GLU A 74 0.05 7.06 -7.01
CA GLU A 74 -0.99 6.83 -8.02
C GLU A 74 -0.79 7.72 -9.24
N ARG A 75 -0.53 9.01 -9.01
CA ARG A 75 -0.28 10.00 -10.08
C ARG A 75 0.93 9.64 -10.94
N ASP A 76 1.99 9.12 -10.32
CA ASP A 76 3.21 8.69 -11.02
C ASP A 76 3.04 7.36 -11.77
N GLY A 77 1.84 6.76 -11.73
CA GLY A 77 1.55 5.50 -12.44
C GLY A 77 2.23 4.28 -11.81
N ARG A 78 2.76 4.41 -10.59
CA ARG A 78 3.45 3.32 -9.87
C ARG A 78 2.50 2.31 -9.23
N GLY A 79 1.18 2.53 -9.36
CA GLY A 79 0.14 1.59 -8.94
C GLY A 79 -0.01 1.46 -7.43
N PHE A 80 -0.93 0.58 -7.02
CA PHE A 80 -1.13 0.14 -5.64
C PHE A 80 -0.39 -1.16 -5.37
#